data_AF-A0A8C3ADX3-F1
#
_entry.id   AF-A0A8C3ADX3-F1
#
_cell.length_a   1.000
_cell.length_b   1.000
_cell.length_c   1.000
_cell.angle_alpha   90.00
_cell.angle_beta   90.00
_cell.angle_gamma   90.00
#
_symmetry.space_group_name_H-M   'P 1'
#
loop_
_entity.id
_entity.type
_entity.pdbx_description
1 polymer ?
#
loop_
_entity_poly.entity_id
_entity_poly.type
_entity_poly.pdbx_seq_one_letter_code
_entity_poly.pdbx_strand_id
1 'polypeptide(L)'
;MHVVNISHTGEKQTFIQPTSLKDPKLEKLKQALVYWINSTLKAEHIVVQSLEEDLYDGLVLHHLLSRLAGVHVSVADIALTSLAQIRKLGLILEQLDKRLGLQDGSRIKWNVKLIHNKDLLATIHLLVAMVRAFQPELDLPQNVTVEVVVVEVSFSLSFSRAILHFVNQNMSSMGLQVADMDTQFADGVILLLLIGQLEGFCVPLCHFNLTPVSPSEMLHNVTLALDLLNDTGLQVSSVDPQGEEMTHTHTLLTQHTHSAVLATE
;
A
#
# COMPACT_ATOMS: atom_id res chain seq x y z
N MET A 1 35.74 -9.30 1.64
CA MET A 1 34.49 -8.94 2.35
C MET A 1 33.55 -8.37 1.32
N HIS A 2 32.61 -9.18 0.83
CA HIS A 2 31.64 -8.73 -0.16
C HIS A 2 30.63 -7.82 0.53
N VAL A 3 30.58 -6.55 0.11
CA VAL A 3 29.54 -5.61 0.50
C VAL A 3 28.29 -6.03 -0.28
N VAL A 4 27.40 -6.77 0.37
CA VAL A 4 26.05 -7.02 -0.16
C VAL A 4 25.27 -5.73 0.04
N ASN A 5 24.97 -5.04 -1.06
CA ASN A 5 24.14 -3.85 -1.06
C ASN A 5 22.68 -4.32 -1.04
N ILE A 6 22.06 -4.36 0.14
CA ILE A 6 20.65 -4.73 0.29
C ILE A 6 19.84 -3.45 0.33
N SER A 7 19.08 -3.19 -0.75
CA SER A 7 18.16 -2.05 -0.82
C SER A 7 16.95 -2.31 0.07
N HIS A 8 16.81 -1.53 1.13
CA HIS A 8 15.58 -1.50 1.93
C HIS A 8 14.42 -0.93 1.12
N THR A 9 13.21 -1.41 1.43
CA THR A 9 11.97 -0.82 0.93
C THR A 9 11.23 -0.23 2.12
N GLY A 10 11.58 0.99 2.53
CA GLY A 10 10.59 1.82 3.23
C GLY A 10 9.34 1.96 2.35
N GLU A 11 8.19 2.33 2.93
CA GLU A 11 7.04 2.68 2.11
C GLU A 11 7.42 3.87 1.23
N LYS A 12 7.67 3.60 -0.05
CA LYS A 12 8.01 4.58 -1.07
C LYS A 12 6.71 5.12 -1.63
N GLN A 13 6.39 6.36 -1.29
CA GLN A 13 5.27 7.07 -1.89
C GLN A 13 5.80 8.01 -2.96
N THR A 14 5.19 7.98 -4.15
CA THR A 14 5.59 8.83 -5.27
C THR A 14 4.56 9.92 -5.47
N PHE A 15 5.02 11.16 -5.59
CA PHE A 15 4.18 12.32 -5.80
C PHE A 15 4.60 13.06 -7.06
N ILE A 16 3.64 13.51 -7.86
CA ILE A 16 3.94 14.42 -8.96
C ILE A 16 4.35 15.77 -8.36
N GLN A 17 5.44 16.35 -8.86
CA GLN A 17 5.85 17.68 -8.43
C GLN A 17 4.76 18.72 -8.74
N PRO A 18 4.51 19.70 -7.84
CA PRO A 18 3.53 20.75 -8.07
C PRO A 18 3.73 21.56 -9.36
N THR A 19 4.97 21.65 -9.83
CA THR A 19 5.35 22.30 -11.10
C THR A 19 4.85 21.50 -12.30
N SER A 20 5.03 20.17 -12.29
CA SER A 20 4.56 19.27 -13.35
C SER A 20 3.04 19.14 -13.40
N LEU A 21 2.33 19.35 -12.29
CA LEU A 21 0.86 19.40 -12.29
C LEU A 21 0.30 20.53 -13.17
N LYS A 22 1.10 21.55 -13.48
CA LYS A 22 0.72 22.66 -14.37
C LYS A 22 1.19 22.47 -15.81
N ASP A 23 1.79 21.32 -16.13
CA ASP A 23 2.28 21.03 -17.48
C ASP A 23 1.10 20.91 -18.45
N PRO A 24 1.04 21.73 -19.52
CA PRO A 24 -0.03 21.65 -20.51
C PRO A 24 -0.12 20.29 -21.23
N LYS A 25 0.98 19.52 -21.32
CA LYS A 25 0.95 18.17 -21.89
C LYS A 25 0.24 17.19 -20.96
N LEU A 26 0.50 17.27 -19.65
CA LEU A 26 -0.19 16.45 -18.66
C LEU A 26 -1.69 16.75 -18.66
N GLU A 27 -2.07 18.02 -18.70
CA GLU A 27 -3.49 18.41 -18.77
C GLU A 27 -4.18 17.92 -20.05
N LYS A 28 -3.52 18.00 -21.21
CA LYS A 28 -4.04 17.40 -22.44
C LYS A 28 -4.21 15.89 -22.34
N LEU A 29 -3.28 15.18 -21.70
CA LEU A 29 -3.40 13.74 -21.48
C LEU A 29 -4.59 13.42 -20.58
N LYS A 30 -4.76 14.14 -19.46
CA LYS A 30 -5.92 13.99 -18.58
C LYS A 30 -7.22 14.20 -19.33
N GLN A 31 -7.32 15.27 -20.12
CA GLN A 31 -8.51 15.57 -20.93
C GLN A 31 -8.80 14.48 -21.96
N ALA A 32 -7.78 13.95 -22.65
CA ALA A 32 -7.93 12.86 -23.61
C ALA A 32 -8.46 11.58 -22.93
N LEU A 33 -7.93 11.24 -21.75
CA LEU A 33 -8.38 10.09 -20.97
C LEU A 33 -9.82 10.26 -20.45
N VAL A 34 -10.17 11.44 -19.93
CA VAL A 34 -11.55 11.75 -19.51
C VAL A 34 -12.51 11.65 -20.70
N TYR A 35 -12.14 12.23 -21.85
CA TYR A 35 -12.94 12.16 -23.07
C TYR A 35 -13.14 10.71 -23.53
N TRP A 36 -12.09 9.90 -23.50
CA TRP A 36 -12.14 8.49 -23.85
C TRP A 36 -13.09 7.71 -22.94
N ILE A 37 -12.97 7.87 -21.62
CA ILE A 37 -13.84 7.20 -20.64
C ILE A 37 -15.30 7.59 -20.89
N ASN A 38 -15.58 8.90 -20.99
CA ASN A 38 -16.94 9.41 -21.17
C ASN A 38 -17.55 8.98 -22.51
N SER A 39 -16.74 8.84 -23.55
CA SER A 39 -17.19 8.33 -24.85
C SER A 39 -17.48 6.83 -24.80
N THR A 40 -16.64 6.08 -24.08
CA THR A 40 -16.76 4.61 -23.92
C THR A 40 -17.98 4.23 -23.09
N LEU A 41 -18.24 4.97 -22.00
CA LEU A 41 -19.30 4.69 -21.02
C LEU A 41 -20.58 5.55 -21.21
N LYS A 42 -20.74 6.14 -22.40
CA LYS A 42 -21.87 7.02 -22.71
C LYS A 42 -23.23 6.32 -22.59
N ALA A 43 -23.29 5.03 -22.93
CA ALA A 43 -24.53 4.26 -22.90
C ALA A 43 -24.97 3.93 -21.46
N GLU A 44 -24.01 3.89 -20.54
CA GLU A 44 -24.17 3.62 -19.12
C GLU A 44 -24.49 4.90 -18.32
N HIS A 45 -24.58 6.06 -18.99
CA HIS A 45 -24.82 7.37 -18.38
C HIS A 45 -23.78 7.77 -17.31
N ILE A 46 -22.56 7.27 -17.44
CA ILE A 46 -21.45 7.61 -16.55
C ILE A 46 -20.71 8.82 -17.12
N VAL A 47 -20.43 9.80 -16.26
CA VAL A 47 -19.69 11.02 -16.60
C VAL A 47 -18.59 11.24 -15.58
N VAL A 48 -17.35 11.15 -16.05
CA VAL A 48 -16.12 11.45 -15.32
C VAL A 48 -15.71 12.90 -15.54
N GLN A 49 -15.28 13.56 -14.46
CA GLN A 49 -14.73 14.90 -14.44
C GLN A 49 -13.29 14.91 -13.93
N SER A 50 -12.96 14.07 -12.95
CA SER A 50 -11.61 13.91 -12.39
C SER A 50 -11.23 12.45 -12.35
N LEU A 51 -10.03 12.15 -12.87
CA LEU A 51 -9.51 10.79 -12.86
C LEU A 51 -9.31 10.28 -11.43
N GLU A 52 -8.90 11.15 -10.52
CA GLU A 52 -8.64 10.83 -9.11
C GLU A 52 -9.93 10.64 -8.31
N GLU A 53 -10.90 11.53 -8.51
CA GLU A 53 -12.12 11.57 -7.70
C GLU A 53 -13.20 10.57 -8.17
N ASP A 54 -13.20 10.19 -9.45
CA ASP A 54 -14.25 9.35 -10.02
C ASP A 54 -13.85 7.88 -10.18
N LEU A 55 -12.56 7.53 -10.13
CA LEU A 55 -12.09 6.15 -10.35
C LEU A 55 -11.72 5.40 -9.06
N TYR A 56 -11.50 6.11 -7.95
CA TYR A 56 -10.92 5.54 -6.73
C TYR A 56 -11.77 4.47 -6.04
N ASP A 57 -13.08 4.44 -6.26
CA ASP A 57 -13.99 3.46 -5.67
C ASP A 57 -14.17 2.20 -6.55
N GLY A 58 -13.57 2.21 -7.75
CA GLY A 58 -13.64 1.14 -8.74
C GLY A 58 -14.93 1.06 -9.54
N LEU A 59 -15.89 2.00 -9.41
CA LEU A 59 -17.12 1.97 -10.21
C LEU A 59 -16.83 2.17 -11.70
N VAL A 60 -16.16 3.27 -12.05
CA VAL A 60 -15.81 3.58 -13.45
C VAL A 60 -14.96 2.47 -14.07
N LEU A 61 -13.96 1.97 -13.34
CA LEU A 61 -13.08 0.90 -13.80
C LEU A 61 -13.84 -0.42 -14.03
N HIS A 62 -14.83 -0.74 -13.19
CA HIS A 62 -15.71 -1.90 -13.39
C HIS A 62 -16.46 -1.79 -14.73
N HIS A 63 -17.08 -0.65 -14.99
CA HIS A 63 -17.83 -0.44 -16.23
C HIS A 63 -16.93 -0.44 -17.47
N LEU A 64 -15.73 0.17 -17.40
CA LEU A 64 -14.75 0.08 -18.49
C LEU A 64 -14.35 -1.37 -18.76
N LEU A 65 -14.03 -2.14 -17.73
CA LEU A 65 -13.65 -3.55 -17.87
C LEU A 65 -14.79 -4.38 -18.48
N SER A 66 -16.03 -4.16 -18.02
CA SER A 66 -17.21 -4.82 -18.57
C SER A 66 -17.44 -4.48 -20.04
N ARG A 67 -17.33 -3.19 -20.39
CA ARG A 67 -17.57 -2.70 -21.75
C ARG A 67 -16.49 -3.14 -22.74
N LEU A 68 -15.22 -3.08 -22.34
CA LEU A 68 -14.07 -3.32 -23.21
C LEU A 68 -13.69 -4.80 -23.31
N ALA A 69 -13.84 -5.56 -22.22
CA ALA A 69 -13.40 -6.95 -22.15
C ALA A 69 -14.55 -7.96 -22.02
N GLY A 70 -15.80 -7.51 -21.91
CA GLY A 70 -16.97 -8.38 -21.71
C GLY A 70 -16.96 -9.12 -20.37
N VAL A 71 -16.24 -8.61 -19.37
CA VAL A 71 -16.08 -9.25 -18.06
C VAL A 71 -17.01 -8.62 -17.05
N HIS A 72 -17.87 -9.43 -16.43
CA HIS A 72 -18.62 -9.02 -15.26
C HIS A 72 -17.92 -9.51 -14.00
N VAL A 73 -17.57 -8.58 -13.12
CA VAL A 73 -17.06 -8.91 -11.79
C VAL A 73 -18.25 -9.02 -10.84
N SER A 74 -18.37 -10.13 -10.12
CA SER A 74 -19.48 -10.35 -9.17
C SER A 74 -19.28 -9.53 -7.89
N VAL A 75 -19.51 -8.23 -7.97
CA VAL A 75 -19.44 -7.27 -6.86
C VAL A 75 -20.64 -6.35 -6.89
N ALA A 76 -21.03 -5.84 -5.71
CA ALA A 76 -22.08 -4.85 -5.61
C ALA A 76 -21.75 -3.62 -6.48
N ASP A 77 -22.75 -3.14 -7.23
CA ASP A 77 -22.58 -2.01 -8.14
C ASP A 77 -22.05 -0.79 -7.38
N ILE A 78 -22.58 -0.53 -6.18
CA ILE A 78 -22.14 0.54 -5.29
C ILE A 78 -21.38 -0.03 -4.09
N ALA A 79 -20.15 0.42 -3.89
CA ALA A 79 -19.32 0.09 -2.72
C ALA A 79 -19.28 1.30 -1.78
N LEU A 80 -20.13 1.32 -0.75
CA LEU A 80 -20.27 2.45 0.18
C LEU A 80 -19.20 2.50 1.28
N THR A 81 -18.54 1.36 1.57
CA THR A 81 -17.51 1.29 2.61
C THR A 81 -16.13 1.15 2.00
N SER A 82 -15.11 1.70 2.67
CA SER A 82 -13.70 1.58 2.24
C SER A 82 -13.30 0.12 1.99
N LEU A 83 -13.69 -0.80 2.88
CA LEU A 83 -13.41 -2.23 2.72
C LEU A 83 -14.07 -2.82 1.46
N ALA A 84 -15.32 -2.44 1.15
CA ALA A 84 -15.99 -2.89 -0.06
C ALA A 84 -15.32 -2.33 -1.33
N GLN A 85 -14.88 -1.07 -1.30
CA GLN A 85 -14.16 -0.42 -2.41
C GLN A 85 -12.82 -1.10 -2.67
N ILE A 86 -12.04 -1.37 -1.62
CA ILE A 86 -10.75 -2.09 -1.70
C ILE A 86 -10.95 -3.49 -2.29
N ARG A 87 -11.96 -4.24 -1.83
CA ARG A 87 -12.27 -5.57 -2.39
C ARG A 87 -12.69 -5.50 -3.85
N LYS A 88 -13.55 -4.55 -4.21
CA LYS A 88 -14.01 -4.32 -5.59
C LYS A 88 -12.84 -4.01 -6.51
N LEU A 89 -11.99 -3.06 -6.13
CA LEU A 89 -10.76 -2.72 -6.86
C LEU A 89 -9.82 -3.91 -6.99
N GLY A 90 -9.64 -4.71 -5.93
CA GLY A 90 -8.79 -5.91 -5.97
C GLY A 90 -9.18 -6.86 -7.08
N LEU A 91 -10.47 -7.17 -7.20
CA LEU A 91 -10.98 -8.05 -8.26
C LEU A 91 -10.87 -7.42 -9.65
N ILE A 92 -11.14 -6.12 -9.77
CA ILE A 92 -11.04 -5.40 -11.06
C ILE A 92 -9.60 -5.38 -11.56
N LEU A 93 -8.65 -5.01 -10.70
CA LEU A 93 -7.23 -4.94 -11.03
C LEU A 93 -6.68 -6.33 -11.37
N GLU A 94 -7.08 -7.39 -10.67
CA GLU A 94 -6.69 -8.76 -11.01
C GLU A 94 -7.12 -9.14 -12.45
N GLN A 95 -8.32 -8.71 -12.87
CA GLN A 95 -8.80 -8.96 -14.22
C GLN A 95 -8.10 -8.09 -15.27
N LEU A 96 -7.77 -6.84 -14.93
CA LEU A 96 -7.00 -5.95 -15.81
C LEU A 96 -5.58 -6.47 -16.00
N ASP A 97 -4.89 -6.88 -14.94
CA ASP A 97 -3.51 -7.37 -15.02
C ASP A 97 -3.37 -8.58 -15.97
N LYS A 98 -4.35 -9.49 -15.97
CA LYS A 98 -4.40 -10.64 -16.90
C LYS A 98 -4.51 -10.22 -18.37
N ARG A 99 -5.02 -9.01 -18.66
CA ARG A 99 -5.33 -8.52 -20.01
C ARG A 99 -4.33 -7.50 -20.52
N LEU A 100 -3.76 -6.71 -19.62
CA LEU A 100 -2.81 -5.65 -19.97
C LEU A 100 -1.41 -6.19 -20.29
N GLY A 101 -1.15 -7.49 -20.07
CA GLY A 101 0.05 -8.18 -20.57
C GLY A 101 1.35 -7.49 -20.16
N LEU A 102 1.46 -7.11 -18.88
CA LEU A 102 2.48 -6.17 -18.38
C LEU A 102 3.91 -6.71 -18.56
N GLN A 103 4.60 -6.28 -19.63
CA GLN A 103 6.00 -6.67 -19.90
C GLN A 103 7.08 -5.61 -19.56
N ASP A 104 6.74 -4.39 -19.11
CA ASP A 104 7.78 -3.37 -18.91
C ASP A 104 8.17 -3.08 -17.46
N GLY A 105 9.48 -2.95 -17.23
CA GLY A 105 10.15 -2.72 -15.94
C GLY A 105 10.11 -1.27 -15.42
N SER A 106 9.06 -0.50 -15.72
CA SER A 106 8.89 0.84 -15.13
C SER A 106 8.60 0.75 -13.63
N ARG A 107 9.17 1.67 -12.85
CA ARG A 107 9.23 1.63 -11.37
C ARG A 107 7.89 1.86 -10.67
N ILE A 108 6.82 2.25 -11.38
CA ILE A 108 5.46 2.37 -10.82
C ILE A 108 4.47 1.82 -11.84
N LYS A 109 3.62 0.89 -11.40
CA LYS A 109 2.49 0.38 -12.17
C LYS A 109 1.20 0.87 -11.55
N TRP A 110 0.54 0.12 -10.70
CA TRP A 110 -0.64 0.56 -9.94
C TRP A 110 -0.94 -0.55 -8.94
N ASN A 111 -1.66 -0.25 -7.87
CA ASN A 111 -2.22 -1.27 -6.99
C ASN A 111 -3.48 -0.72 -6.32
N VAL A 112 -4.20 -1.59 -5.60
CA VAL A 112 -5.45 -1.23 -4.92
C VAL A 112 -5.27 -0.02 -4.00
N LYS A 113 -4.19 0.01 -3.21
CA LYS A 113 -3.89 1.10 -2.26
C LYS A 113 -3.69 2.43 -3.01
N LEU A 114 -2.95 2.44 -4.11
CA LEU A 114 -2.67 3.66 -4.88
C LEU A 114 -3.94 4.21 -5.56
N ILE A 115 -4.73 3.34 -6.20
CA ILE A 115 -5.97 3.77 -6.85
C ILE A 115 -7.00 4.25 -5.82
N HIS A 116 -7.17 3.52 -4.71
CA HIS A 116 -8.10 3.90 -3.64
C HIS A 116 -7.70 5.19 -2.93
N ASN A 117 -6.38 5.45 -2.80
CA ASN A 117 -5.84 6.70 -2.27
C ASN A 117 -5.78 7.84 -3.30
N LYS A 118 -6.46 7.71 -4.45
CA LYS A 118 -6.58 8.76 -5.46
C LYS A 118 -5.24 9.20 -6.05
N ASP A 119 -4.30 8.27 -6.18
CA ASP A 119 -2.99 8.54 -6.79
C ASP A 119 -3.15 8.79 -8.29
N LEU A 120 -2.98 10.05 -8.71
CA LEU A 120 -3.13 10.47 -10.10
C LEU A 120 -2.12 9.75 -11.02
N LEU A 121 -0.88 9.54 -10.58
CA LEU A 121 0.16 8.93 -11.40
C LEU A 121 -0.21 7.48 -11.72
N ALA A 122 -0.53 6.69 -10.69
CA ALA A 122 -0.99 5.31 -10.83
C ALA A 122 -2.26 5.21 -11.68
N THR A 123 -3.20 6.14 -11.49
CA THR A 123 -4.45 6.19 -12.26
C THR A 123 -4.19 6.46 -13.75
N ILE A 124 -3.33 7.42 -14.08
CA ILE A 124 -2.95 7.69 -15.48
C ILE A 124 -2.23 6.48 -16.09
N HIS A 125 -1.26 5.90 -15.39
CA HIS A 125 -0.53 4.73 -15.90
C HIS A 125 -1.47 3.56 -16.21
N LEU A 126 -2.43 3.29 -15.31
CA LEU A 126 -3.44 2.25 -15.53
C LEU A 126 -4.28 2.55 -16.78
N LEU A 127 -4.80 3.77 -16.91
CA LEU A 127 -5.66 4.14 -18.03
C LEU A 127 -4.91 4.15 -19.36
N VAL A 128 -3.66 4.64 -19.40
CA VAL A 128 -2.83 4.57 -20.61
C VAL A 128 -2.58 3.13 -21.02
N ALA A 129 -2.31 2.23 -20.06
CA ALA A 129 -2.18 0.81 -20.35
C ALA A 129 -3.49 0.21 -20.89
N MET A 130 -4.64 0.57 -20.31
CA MET A 130 -5.94 0.16 -20.81
C MET A 130 -6.23 0.66 -22.22
N VAL A 131 -5.96 1.93 -22.53
CA VAL A 131 -6.10 2.48 -23.89
C VAL A 131 -5.24 1.68 -24.86
N ARG A 132 -3.96 1.44 -24.55
CA ARG A 132 -3.06 0.68 -25.42
C ARG A 132 -3.53 -0.75 -25.66
N ALA A 133 -4.10 -1.40 -24.65
CA ALA A 133 -4.57 -2.78 -24.75
C ALA A 133 -5.93 -2.91 -25.48
N PHE A 134 -6.85 -1.97 -25.27
CA PHE A 134 -8.24 -2.10 -25.73
C PHE A 134 -8.61 -1.16 -26.89
N GLN A 135 -7.87 -0.07 -27.09
CA GLN A 135 -8.11 0.91 -28.14
C GLN A 135 -6.79 1.55 -28.64
N PRO A 136 -5.89 0.76 -29.24
CA PRO A 136 -4.57 1.23 -29.67
C PRO A 136 -4.62 2.31 -30.76
N GLU A 137 -5.75 2.47 -31.45
CA GLU A 137 -5.97 3.50 -32.47
C GLU A 137 -6.26 4.89 -31.87
N LEU A 138 -6.46 5.01 -30.55
CA LEU A 138 -6.70 6.30 -29.91
C LEU A 138 -5.38 7.08 -29.80
N ASP A 139 -5.32 8.23 -30.46
CA ASP A 139 -4.18 9.15 -30.38
C ASP A 139 -4.09 9.83 -29.00
N LEU A 140 -3.25 9.26 -28.12
CA LEU A 140 -2.86 9.92 -26.88
C LEU A 140 -1.71 10.90 -27.12
N PRO A 141 -1.63 12.01 -26.36
CA PRO A 141 -0.44 12.86 -26.36
C PRO A 141 0.81 12.04 -26.06
N GLN A 142 1.79 12.10 -26.96
CA GLN A 142 3.05 11.36 -26.84
C GLN A 142 4.10 12.14 -26.04
N ASN A 143 5.07 11.41 -25.50
CA ASN A 143 6.24 11.96 -24.81
C ASN A 143 5.83 12.89 -23.64
N VAL A 144 4.83 12.44 -22.87
CA VAL A 144 4.39 13.10 -21.64
C VAL A 144 5.22 12.56 -20.49
N THR A 145 6.02 13.44 -19.90
CA THR A 145 6.93 13.12 -18.81
C THR A 145 6.67 14.11 -17.68
N VAL A 146 6.54 13.62 -16.46
CA VAL A 146 6.34 14.45 -15.27
C VAL A 146 7.50 14.25 -14.31
N GLU A 147 7.89 15.30 -13.59
CA GLU A 147 8.81 15.14 -12.48
C GLU A 147 8.05 14.60 -11.27
N VAL A 148 8.60 13.56 -10.68
CA VAL A 148 8.07 12.92 -9.48
C VAL A 148 9.08 12.99 -8.35
N VAL A 149 8.58 13.16 -7.14
CA VAL A 149 9.33 13.04 -5.90
C VAL A 149 8.94 11.72 -5.26
N VAL A 150 9.92 10.85 -5.09
CA VAL A 150 9.76 9.65 -4.26
C VAL A 150 10.12 10.05 -2.84
N VAL A 151 9.16 9.93 -1.94
CA VAL A 151 9.34 10.10 -0.50
C VAL A 151 9.40 8.71 0.11
N GLU A 152 10.53 8.40 0.75
CA GLU A 152 10.67 7.21 1.56
C GLU A 152 10.35 7.57 3.01
N VAL A 153 9.22 7.06 3.52
CA VAL A 153 8.86 7.25 4.92
C VAL A 153 9.60 6.22 5.75
N SER A 154 10.47 6.70 6.63
CA SER A 154 11.09 5.90 7.69
C SER A 154 10.62 6.42 9.06
N PHE A 155 10.43 5.51 10.02
CA PHE A 155 10.15 5.91 11.39
C PHE A 155 11.32 6.73 11.95
N SER A 156 11.03 7.88 12.57
CA SER A 156 12.06 8.75 13.10
C SER A 156 12.65 8.19 14.40
N LEU A 157 13.95 8.41 14.65
CA LEU A 157 14.61 8.02 15.89
C LEU A 157 13.94 8.61 17.14
N SER A 158 13.35 9.80 17.06
CA SER A 158 12.61 10.41 18.17
C SER A 158 11.32 9.66 18.49
N PHE A 159 10.62 9.18 17.48
CA PHE A 159 9.42 8.36 17.65
C PHE A 159 9.77 6.99 18.22
N SER A 160 10.81 6.32 17.69
CA SER A 160 11.28 5.05 18.23
C SER A 160 11.71 5.17 19.70
N ARG A 161 12.38 6.27 20.08
CA ARG A 161 12.72 6.54 21.50
C ARG A 161 11.50 6.79 22.37
N ALA A 162 10.46 7.45 21.85
CA ALA A 162 9.21 7.66 22.58
C ALA A 162 8.49 6.34 22.85
N ILE A 163 8.43 5.44 21.87
CA ILE A 163 7.87 4.09 22.05
C ILE A 163 8.70 3.28 23.04
N LEU A 164 10.04 3.26 22.90
CA LEU A 164 10.93 2.55 23.82
C LEU A 164 10.75 3.04 25.27
N HIS A 165 10.59 4.35 25.45
CA HIS A 165 10.33 4.93 26.76
C HIS A 165 8.95 4.51 27.30
N PHE A 166 7.90 4.54 26.48
CA PHE A 166 6.56 4.07 26.85
C PHE A 166 6.57 2.58 27.25
N VAL A 167 7.21 1.72 26.47
CA VAL A 167 7.36 0.29 26.78
C VAL A 167 8.05 0.14 28.13
N ASN A 168 9.20 0.78 28.33
CA ASN A 168 9.94 0.72 29.60
C ASN A 168 9.14 1.23 30.80
N GLN A 169 8.32 2.27 30.64
CA GLN A 169 7.45 2.74 31.71
C GLN A 169 6.44 1.66 32.14
N ASN A 170 5.81 0.98 31.19
CA ASN A 170 4.84 -0.07 31.49
C ASN A 170 5.50 -1.34 32.05
N MET A 171 6.66 -1.71 31.50
CA MET A 171 7.40 -2.91 31.91
C MET A 171 8.16 -2.75 33.25
N SER A 172 8.40 -1.51 33.70
CA SER A 172 9.12 -1.22 34.95
C SER A 172 8.48 -1.86 36.19
N SER A 173 7.15 -1.98 36.20
CA SER A 173 6.38 -2.63 37.28
C SER A 173 6.71 -4.11 37.45
N MET A 174 7.16 -4.77 36.38
CA MET A 174 7.61 -6.17 36.35
C MET A 174 9.12 -6.32 36.54
N GLY A 175 9.85 -5.21 36.77
CA GLY A 175 11.31 -5.22 36.86
C GLY A 175 12.03 -5.50 35.54
N LEU A 176 11.33 -5.34 34.41
CA LEU A 176 11.86 -5.58 33.07
C LEU A 176 12.27 -4.26 32.41
N GLN A 177 13.37 -4.31 31.66
CA GLN A 177 13.88 -3.18 30.88
C GLN A 177 14.19 -3.64 29.45
N VAL A 178 13.66 -2.90 28.48
CA VAL A 178 13.93 -3.08 27.06
C VAL A 178 14.95 -2.03 26.64
N ALA A 179 16.04 -2.47 26.02
CA ALA A 179 17.05 -1.62 25.40
C ALA A 179 16.90 -1.61 23.87
N ASP A 180 16.51 -2.75 23.30
CA ASP A 180 16.36 -2.97 21.86
C ASP A 180 15.02 -3.66 21.60
N MET A 181 14.11 -2.95 20.93
CA MET A 181 12.77 -3.47 20.66
C MET A 181 12.78 -4.51 19.53
N ASP A 182 13.76 -4.48 18.64
CA ASP A 182 13.76 -5.38 17.48
C ASP A 182 14.10 -6.80 17.92
N THR A 183 15.15 -6.92 18.73
CA THR A 183 15.64 -8.23 19.19
C THR A 183 14.83 -8.75 20.37
N GLN A 184 14.42 -7.89 21.31
CA GLN A 184 13.78 -8.34 22.54
C GLN A 184 12.27 -8.60 22.41
N PHE A 185 11.62 -8.17 21.32
CA PHE A 185 10.24 -8.55 21.01
C PHE A 185 10.14 -9.73 20.05
N ALA A 186 11.25 -10.16 19.42
CA ALA A 186 11.26 -11.15 18.35
C ALA A 186 10.66 -12.51 18.75
N ASP A 187 10.73 -12.86 20.04
CA ASP A 187 10.24 -14.14 20.57
C ASP A 187 8.80 -14.08 21.12
N GLY A 188 8.16 -12.92 21.03
CA GLY A 188 6.79 -12.65 21.46
C GLY A 188 6.58 -12.54 22.98
N VAL A 189 7.58 -12.83 23.83
CA VAL A 189 7.40 -12.86 25.29
C VAL A 189 7.14 -11.46 25.84
N ILE A 190 7.99 -10.50 25.49
CA ILE A 190 7.84 -9.11 25.94
C ILE A 190 6.52 -8.51 25.44
N LEU A 191 6.10 -8.86 24.22
CA LEU A 191 4.84 -8.40 23.65
C LEU A 191 3.63 -8.90 24.47
N LEU A 192 3.59 -10.20 24.78
CA LEU A 192 2.53 -10.81 25.60
C LEU A 192 2.44 -10.17 26.99
N LEU A 193 3.59 -9.95 27.64
CA LEU A 193 3.64 -9.31 28.95
C LEU A 193 3.19 -7.85 28.89
N LEU A 194 3.59 -7.12 27.86
CA LEU A 194 3.17 -5.73 27.65
C LEU A 194 1.65 -5.63 27.43
N ILE A 195 1.06 -6.52 26.61
CA ILE A 195 -0.39 -6.57 26.39
C ILE A 195 -1.12 -6.81 27.71
N GLY A 196 -0.71 -7.83 28.47
CA GLY A 196 -1.32 -8.11 29.77
C GLY A 196 -1.22 -6.93 30.74
N GLN A 197 -0.07 -6.25 30.77
CA GLN A 197 0.15 -5.08 31.61
C GLN A 197 -0.75 -3.89 31.22
N LEU A 198 -0.96 -3.65 29.93
CA LEU A 198 -1.80 -2.56 29.42
C LEU A 198 -3.29 -2.82 29.66
N GLU A 199 -3.73 -4.06 29.46
CA GLU A 199 -5.13 -4.47 29.61
C GLU A 199 -5.49 -4.81 31.07
N GLY A 200 -4.50 -4.84 31.97
CA GLY A 200 -4.70 -5.12 33.39
C GLY A 200 -5.00 -6.58 33.70
N PHE A 201 -4.56 -7.52 32.86
CA PHE A 201 -4.68 -8.96 33.09
C PHE A 201 -3.32 -9.69 33.03
N CYS A 202 -3.24 -10.87 33.64
CA CYS A 202 -2.06 -11.71 33.52
C CYS A 202 -2.31 -12.81 32.47
N VAL A 203 -1.43 -12.92 31.48
CA VAL A 203 -1.42 -14.07 30.55
C VAL A 203 -0.92 -15.30 31.33
N PRO A 204 -1.70 -16.39 31.44
CA PRO A 204 -1.25 -17.59 32.13
C PRO A 204 0.02 -18.18 31.50
N LEU A 205 1.01 -18.52 32.33
CA LEU A 205 2.30 -19.06 31.88
C LEU A 205 2.18 -20.41 31.15
N CYS A 206 1.04 -21.10 31.24
CA CYS A 206 0.77 -22.32 30.48
C CYS A 206 0.32 -22.06 29.03
N HIS A 207 -0.01 -20.81 28.67
CA HIS A 207 -0.50 -20.46 27.33
C HIS A 207 0.61 -20.05 26.36
N PHE A 208 1.81 -19.75 26.86
CA PHE A 208 2.93 -19.31 26.04
C PHE A 208 4.27 -19.82 26.59
N ASN A 209 5.30 -19.80 25.75
CA ASN A 209 6.64 -20.25 26.12
C ASN A 209 7.42 -19.05 26.68
N LEU A 210 7.75 -19.09 27.97
CA LEU A 210 8.48 -17.99 28.63
C LEU A 210 9.94 -17.88 28.17
N THR A 211 10.54 -19.00 27.78
CA THR A 211 11.90 -19.09 27.26
C THR A 211 11.85 -19.92 25.97
N PRO A 212 11.32 -19.35 24.88
CA PRO A 212 11.19 -20.09 23.63
C PRO A 212 12.57 -20.44 23.08
N VAL A 213 12.76 -21.71 22.72
CA VAL A 213 14.04 -22.25 22.19
C VAL A 213 13.94 -22.68 20.74
N SER A 214 12.72 -22.70 20.18
CA SER A 214 12.47 -23.08 18.79
C SER A 214 11.68 -22.02 18.02
N PRO A 215 11.86 -21.89 16.69
CA PRO A 215 11.07 -20.98 15.87
C PRO A 215 9.56 -21.22 15.98
N SER A 216 9.15 -22.47 16.20
CA SER A 216 7.74 -22.82 16.40
C SER A 216 7.18 -22.25 17.70
N GLU A 217 7.97 -22.21 18.77
CA GLU A 217 7.57 -21.65 20.06
C GLU A 217 7.48 -20.12 20.00
N MET A 218 8.43 -19.48 19.30
CA MET A 218 8.41 -18.04 19.05
C MET A 218 7.17 -17.66 18.22
N LEU A 219 6.91 -18.39 17.13
CA LEU A 219 5.74 -18.18 16.28
C LEU A 219 4.43 -18.36 17.06
N HIS A 220 4.35 -19.36 17.93
CA HIS A 220 3.20 -19.58 18.81
C HIS A 220 2.96 -18.36 19.72
N ASN A 221 4.01 -17.85 20.37
CA ASN A 221 3.91 -16.67 21.24
C ASN A 221 3.43 -15.43 20.48
N VAL A 222 4.01 -15.17 19.30
CA VAL A 222 3.64 -14.02 18.45
C VAL A 222 2.20 -14.15 17.97
N THR A 223 1.77 -15.35 17.55
CA THR A 223 0.38 -15.60 17.13
C THR A 223 -0.60 -15.32 18.27
N LEU A 224 -0.31 -15.83 19.47
CA LEU A 224 -1.13 -15.56 20.65
C LEU A 224 -1.21 -14.06 20.97
N ALA A 225 -0.11 -13.33 20.83
CA ALA A 225 -0.10 -11.89 21.06
C ALA A 225 -1.00 -11.13 20.05
N LEU A 226 -0.97 -11.53 18.78
CA LEU A 226 -1.84 -10.94 17.75
C LEU A 226 -3.31 -11.25 18.01
N ASP A 227 -3.64 -12.46 18.44
CA ASP A 227 -5.01 -12.83 18.82
C ASP A 227 -5.51 -11.98 19.99
N LEU A 228 -4.70 -11.81 21.04
CA LEU A 228 -5.04 -10.94 22.17
C LEU A 228 -5.26 -9.48 21.75
N LEU A 229 -4.45 -8.95 20.83
CA LEU A 229 -4.63 -7.59 20.32
C LEU A 229 -5.93 -7.45 19.50
N ASN A 230 -6.28 -8.45 18.71
CA ASN A 230 -7.55 -8.46 17.99
C ASN A 230 -8.74 -8.47 18.97
N ASP A 231 -8.64 -9.23 20.06
CA ASP A 231 -9.67 -9.31 21.10
C ASP A 231 -9.84 -7.99 21.87
N THR A 232 -8.79 -7.16 21.98
CA THR A 232 -8.87 -5.82 22.58
C THR A 232 -9.37 -4.74 21.61
N GLY A 233 -9.67 -5.11 20.36
CA GLY A 233 -10.18 -4.22 19.32
C GLY A 233 -9.12 -3.54 18.45
N LEU A 234 -7.83 -3.85 18.66
CA LEU A 234 -6.73 -3.46 17.78
C LEU A 234 -6.69 -4.43 16.60
N GLN A 235 -7.32 -4.06 15.48
CA GLN A 235 -7.35 -4.87 14.26
C GLN A 235 -5.95 -4.98 13.62
N VAL A 236 -5.22 -6.07 13.90
CA VAL A 236 -3.85 -6.30 13.42
C VAL A 236 -3.78 -7.24 12.21
N SER A 237 -4.88 -7.38 11.46
CA SER A 237 -5.03 -8.33 10.34
C SER A 237 -4.06 -8.15 9.15
N SER A 238 -3.25 -7.08 9.13
CA SER A 238 -2.21 -6.86 8.12
C SER A 238 -0.82 -7.36 8.53
N VAL A 239 -0.64 -7.85 9.76
CA VAL A 239 0.64 -8.29 10.29
C VAL A 239 0.78 -9.80 10.11
N ASP A 240 1.79 -10.22 9.34
CA ASP A 240 2.14 -11.62 9.20
C ASP A 240 3.03 -12.06 10.38
N PRO A 241 2.61 -13.04 11.21
CA PRO A 241 3.42 -13.53 12.33
C PRO A 241 4.72 -14.22 11.89
N GLN A 242 4.90 -14.52 10.60
CA GLN A 242 6.14 -15.08 10.03
C GLN A 242 7.06 -14.04 9.36
N GLY A 243 6.73 -12.74 9.45
CA GLY A 243 7.48 -11.67 8.77
C GLY A 243 8.96 -11.57 9.16
N GLU A 244 9.80 -11.19 8.20
CA GLU A 244 11.26 -11.04 8.38
C GLU A 244 11.65 -9.85 9.27
N GLU A 245 12.75 -10.03 10.00
CA GLU A 245 13.35 -9.12 10.99
C GLU A 245 13.79 -7.78 10.38
N MET A 246 13.35 -6.65 10.96
CA MET A 246 13.75 -5.30 10.51
C MET A 246 15.11 -4.91 11.13
N THR A 247 16.22 -5.13 10.42
CA THR A 247 17.53 -4.64 10.86
C THR A 247 17.73 -3.18 10.47
N HIS A 248 17.94 -2.31 11.47
CA HIS A 248 18.08 -0.86 11.34
C HIS A 248 19.44 -0.41 10.78
N THR A 249 19.42 0.46 9.76
CA THR A 249 20.48 1.48 9.57
C THR A 249 19.89 2.86 9.30
N HIS A 250 20.47 3.84 10.00
CA HIS A 250 20.43 5.31 9.89
C HIS A 250 19.53 6.02 8.86
N THR A 251 18.79 6.98 9.41
CA THR A 251 17.88 7.97 8.81
C THR A 251 18.53 8.92 7.80
N LEU A 252 17.86 9.11 6.65
CA LEU A 252 17.65 10.40 5.98
C LEU A 252 16.25 10.38 5.33
N LEU A 253 15.51 11.49 5.39
CA LEU A 253 14.43 11.75 4.42
C LEU A 253 15.11 11.92 3.05
N THR A 254 15.23 10.83 2.31
CA THR A 254 15.78 10.87 0.96
C THR A 254 14.65 11.19 0.00
N GLN A 255 14.60 12.45 -0.41
CA GLN A 255 13.81 12.84 -1.57
C GLN A 255 14.64 12.56 -2.82
N HIS A 256 14.16 11.66 -3.65
CA HIS A 256 14.72 11.46 -4.98
C HIS A 256 13.75 12.00 -6.01
N THR A 257 14.23 12.97 -6.79
CA THR A 257 13.53 13.45 -7.98
C THR A 257 13.85 12.56 -9.16
N HIS A 258 12.80 12.10 -9.83
CA HIS A 258 12.89 11.28 -11.03
C HIS A 258 11.91 11.82 -12.08
N SER A 259 12.17 11.52 -13.34
CA SER A 259 11.19 11.74 -14.41
C SER A 259 10.38 10.47 -14.62
N ALA A 260 9.05 10.57 -14.52
CA ALA A 260 8.13 9.48 -14.83
C ALA A 260 7.51 9.69 -16.20
N VAL A 261 7.66 8.70 -17.09
CA VAL A 261 7.05 8.72 -18.42
C VAL A 261 5.63 8.17 -18.31
N LEU A 262 4.65 8.94 -18.78
CA LEU A 262 3.22 8.62 -18.72
C LEU A 262 2.69 8.06 -20.03
N ALA A 263 3.19 8.57 -21.15
CA ALA A 263 2.83 8.11 -22.49
C ALA A 263 4.07 8.17 -23.38
N THR A 264 4.47 7.01 -23.91
CA THR A 264 5.48 6.85 -24.96
C THR A 264 4.81 6.81 -26.33
N GLU A 265 5.60 7.00 -27.37
CA GLU A 265 5.30 6.52 -28.72
C GLU A 265 4.97 5.01 -28.73
#